data_AF-A0A529NB42-F1
#
_entry.id   AF-A0A529NB42-F1
#
_cell.length_a   1.000
_cell.length_b   1.000
_cell.length_c   1.000
_cell.angle_alpha   90.00
_cell.angle_beta   90.00
_cell.angle_gamma   90.00
#
_symmetry.space_group_name_H-M   'P 1'
#
loop_
_entity.id
_entity.type
_entity.pdbx_description
1 polymer ?
#
loop_
_entity_poly.entity_id
_entity_poly.type
_entity_poly.pdbx_seq_one_letter_code
_entity_poly.pdbx_strand_id
1 'polypeptide(L)'
;LADRPGDMVITFNGYQYQVSLMVAAVAVVAVVAAVMILWWLVKSLWNSPYTISRYFRVRRRDRGYQALSTGMIAAGAGDGALARKKTKEAAKLIRSDQEPLIHLLEAQASLLEGDHEGAREKFEAMLDDPEMRLLGLRGLYLEAERLGDRNAARHYAG
;
A
#
# COMPACT_ATOMS: atom_id res chain seq x y z
N LEU A 1 44.83 -53.00 33.68
CA LEU A 1 43.66 -52.12 33.71
C LEU A 1 43.28 -51.87 32.25
N ALA A 2 42.19 -52.50 31.81
CA ALA A 2 41.85 -52.63 30.39
C ALA A 2 41.22 -51.34 29.88
N ASP A 3 41.90 -50.75 28.90
CA ASP A 3 41.48 -49.60 28.12
C ASP A 3 40.27 -50.00 27.27
N ARG A 4 39.11 -49.37 27.52
CA ARG A 4 37.92 -49.49 26.67
C ARG A 4 37.90 -48.26 25.76
N PRO A 5 38.09 -48.40 24.44
CA PRO A 5 38.38 -47.30 23.53
C PRO A 5 37.15 -46.45 23.14
N GLY A 6 36.20 -46.25 24.07
CA GLY A 6 34.93 -45.56 23.82
C GLY A 6 34.60 -44.42 24.78
N ASP A 7 35.42 -44.18 25.81
CA ASP A 7 35.14 -43.17 26.83
C ASP A 7 36.19 -42.06 26.79
N MET A 8 35.73 -40.82 26.59
CA MET A 8 36.57 -39.64 26.59
C MET A 8 36.41 -38.95 27.95
N VAL A 9 37.44 -38.97 28.79
CA VAL A 9 37.40 -38.38 30.13
C VAL A 9 37.66 -36.88 30.01
N ILE A 10 36.61 -36.07 30.14
CA ILE A 10 36.73 -34.61 30.19
C ILE A 10 36.89 -34.22 31.66
N THR A 11 38.04 -33.63 32.01
CA THR A 11 38.29 -33.14 33.38
C THR A 11 37.88 -31.67 33.46
N PHE A 12 36.83 -31.36 34.21
CA PHE A 12 36.40 -29.98 34.47
C PHE A 12 36.26 -29.78 35.98
N ASN A 13 37.02 -28.84 36.54
CA ASN A 13 36.94 -28.44 37.94
C ASN A 13 37.08 -29.59 38.98
N GLY A 14 37.93 -30.58 38.70
CA GLY A 14 38.23 -31.68 39.63
C GLY A 14 37.21 -32.83 39.67
N TYR A 15 36.10 -32.75 38.91
CA TYR A 15 35.13 -33.83 38.78
C TYR A 15 35.32 -34.58 37.45
N GLN A 16 35.57 -35.89 37.51
CA GLN A 16 35.62 -36.76 36.33
C GLN A 16 34.20 -37.12 35.91
N TYR A 17 33.74 -36.53 34.81
CA TYR A 17 32.54 -37.01 34.14
C TYR A 17 32.97 -38.01 33.07
N GLN A 18 32.64 -39.30 33.26
CA GLN A 18 32.70 -40.29 32.20
C GLN A 18 31.57 -40.00 31.22
N VAL A 19 31.91 -39.34 30.11
CA VAL A 19 30.98 -39.07 29.02
C VAL A 19 31.29 -40.07 27.93
N SER A 20 30.33 -40.95 27.60
CA SER A 20 30.54 -41.88 26.49
C SER A 20 30.67 -41.09 25.18
N LEU A 21 31.46 -41.60 24.23
CA LEU A 21 31.68 -40.96 22.92
C LEU A 21 30.35 -40.61 22.23
N MET A 22 29.33 -41.43 22.44
CA MET A 22 27.97 -41.24 21.91
C MET A 22 27.28 -40.00 22.49
N VAL A 23 27.42 -39.75 23.80
CA VAL A 23 26.83 -38.55 24.44
C VAL A 23 27.53 -37.29 23.94
N ALA A 24 28.86 -37.31 23.79
CA ALA A 24 29.61 -36.20 23.21
C ALA A 24 29.19 -35.92 21.75
N ALA A 25 29.03 -36.98 20.93
CA ALA A 25 28.58 -36.84 19.55
C ALA A 25 27.16 -36.25 19.45
N VAL A 26 26.23 -36.73 20.28
CA VAL A 26 24.85 -36.21 20.34
C VAL A 26 24.83 -34.74 20.77
N ALA A 27 25.66 -34.36 21.74
CA ALA A 27 25.75 -32.97 22.19
C ALA A 27 26.23 -32.04 21.06
N VAL A 28 27.24 -32.45 20.28
CA VAL A 28 27.72 -31.67 19.13
C VAL A 28 26.62 -31.51 18.08
N VAL A 29 25.91 -32.59 17.74
CA VAL A 29 24.80 -32.54 16.78
C VAL A 29 23.69 -31.61 17.27
N ALA A 30 23.34 -31.67 18.56
CA ALA A 30 22.33 -30.80 19.16
C ALA A 30 22.71 -29.32 19.09
N VAL A 31 23.98 -28.99 19.33
CA VAL A 31 24.50 -27.61 19.21
C VAL A 31 24.41 -27.12 17.76
N VAL A 32 24.84 -27.94 16.79
CA VAL A 32 24.76 -27.58 15.37
C VAL A 32 23.30 -27.36 14.95
N ALA A 33 22.39 -28.26 15.34
CA ALA A 33 20.96 -28.12 15.07
C ALA A 33 20.38 -26.84 15.69
N ALA A 34 20.75 -26.52 16.94
CA ALA A 34 20.31 -25.30 17.61
C ALA A 34 20.79 -24.05 16.87
N VAL A 35 22.05 -24.01 16.42
CA VAL A 35 22.59 -22.89 15.62
C VAL A 35 21.85 -22.77 14.28
N MET A 36 21.57 -23.89 13.60
CA MET A 36 20.81 -23.88 12.34
C MET A 36 19.38 -23.37 12.54
N ILE A 37 18.70 -23.79 13.60
CA ILE A 37 17.34 -23.31 13.94
C ILE A 37 17.37 -21.83 14.28
N LEU A 38 18.33 -21.38 15.09
CA LEU A 38 18.47 -19.97 15.45
C LEU A 38 18.75 -19.10 14.22
N TRP A 39 19.65 -19.55 13.34
CA TRP A 39 19.93 -18.89 12.08
C TRP A 39 18.69 -18.83 11.17
N TRP A 40 17.95 -19.93 11.06
CA TRP A 40 16.70 -19.97 10.31
C TRP A 40 15.64 -19.02 10.88
N LEU A 41 15.50 -18.93 12.21
CA LEU A 41 14.59 -18.01 12.89
C LEU A 41 14.99 -16.55 12.65
N VAL A 42 16.27 -16.20 12.84
CA VAL A 42 16.78 -14.85 12.58
C VAL A 42 16.58 -14.47 11.12
N LYS A 43 16.93 -15.36 10.19
CA LYS A 43 16.73 -15.15 8.75
C LYS A 43 15.25 -15.03 8.40
N SER A 44 14.37 -15.82 9.02
CA SER A 44 12.93 -15.75 8.81
C SER A 44 12.35 -14.43 9.32
N LEU A 45 12.76 -13.98 10.50
CA LEU A 45 12.37 -12.71 11.08
C LEU A 45 12.86 -11.51 10.26
N TRP A 46 14.09 -11.56 9.73
CA TRP A 46 14.64 -10.50 8.87
C TRP A 46 14.14 -10.54 7.42
N ASN A 47 13.88 -11.72 6.85
CA ASN A 47 13.37 -11.85 5.47
C ASN A 47 11.83 -11.84 5.35
N SER A 48 11.10 -11.63 6.44
CA SER A 48 9.64 -11.46 6.40
C SER A 48 9.16 -9.99 6.28
N PRO A 49 9.58 -9.22 5.26
CA PRO A 49 8.76 -8.11 4.76
C PRO A 49 8.04 -8.44 3.44
N TYR A 50 8.38 -9.54 2.75
CA TYR A 50 7.98 -9.72 1.33
C TYR A 50 6.68 -10.51 1.10
N THR A 51 6.27 -11.39 2.01
CA THR A 51 4.99 -12.14 1.87
C THR A 51 3.76 -11.31 2.24
N ILE A 52 3.95 -10.22 2.98
CA ILE A 52 2.88 -9.33 3.42
C ILE A 52 2.57 -8.28 2.32
N SER A 53 3.58 -7.73 1.63
CA SER A 53 3.32 -6.62 0.70
C SER A 53 2.44 -7.01 -0.50
N ARG A 54 2.56 -8.26 -1.01
CA ARG A 54 1.81 -8.72 -2.19
C ARG A 54 0.32 -8.96 -1.91
N TYR A 55 -0.03 -9.47 -0.73
CA TYR A 55 -1.43 -9.70 -0.33
C TYR A 55 -2.13 -8.39 0.10
N PHE A 56 -1.40 -7.48 0.74
CA PHE A 56 -1.95 -6.17 1.14
C PHE A 56 -2.15 -5.24 -0.06
N ARG A 57 -1.38 -5.40 -1.14
CA ARG A 57 -1.54 -4.58 -2.36
C ARG A 57 -2.85 -4.84 -3.09
N VAL A 58 -3.27 -6.10 -3.22
CA VAL A 58 -4.57 -6.45 -3.85
C VAL A 58 -5.73 -5.92 -3.01
N ARG A 59 -5.70 -6.17 -1.69
CA ARG A 59 -6.77 -5.74 -0.78
C ARG A 59 -6.86 -4.21 -0.63
N ARG A 60 -5.76 -3.47 -0.80
CA ARG A 60 -5.79 -1.99 -0.88
C ARG A 60 -6.48 -1.52 -2.14
N ARG A 61 -6.16 -2.10 -3.30
CA ARG A 61 -6.72 -1.69 -4.58
C ARG A 61 -8.23 -1.92 -4.64
N ASP A 62 -8.70 -3.07 -4.19
CA ASP A 62 -10.14 -3.39 -4.17
C ASP A 62 -10.93 -2.41 -3.29
N ARG A 63 -10.38 -2.07 -2.12
CA ARG A 63 -10.96 -1.03 -1.24
C ARG A 63 -10.95 0.35 -1.88
N GLY A 64 -9.89 0.67 -2.62
CA GLY A 64 -9.80 1.91 -3.38
C GLY A 64 -10.91 2.03 -4.42
N TYR A 65 -11.15 0.96 -5.20
CA TYR A 65 -12.19 0.95 -6.22
C TYR A 65 -13.59 1.00 -5.62
N GLN A 66 -13.79 0.32 -4.49
CA GLN A 66 -15.05 0.41 -3.75
C GLN A 66 -15.30 1.83 -3.23
N ALA A 67 -14.27 2.51 -2.71
CA ALA A 67 -14.36 3.90 -2.29
C ALA A 67 -14.68 4.82 -3.49
N LEU A 68 -14.01 4.62 -4.63
CA LEU A 68 -14.27 5.38 -5.86
C LEU A 68 -15.72 5.21 -6.33
N SER A 69 -16.21 3.97 -6.43
CA SER A 69 -17.60 3.68 -6.81
C SER A 69 -18.61 4.33 -5.86
N THR A 70 -18.38 4.24 -4.55
CA THR A 70 -19.23 4.90 -3.55
C THR A 70 -19.21 6.42 -3.71
N GLY A 71 -18.04 7.00 -3.98
CA GLY A 71 -17.89 8.44 -4.21
C GLY A 71 -18.63 8.91 -5.45
N MET A 72 -18.58 8.16 -6.55
CA MET A 72 -19.34 8.45 -7.77
C MET A 72 -20.85 8.41 -7.53
N ILE A 73 -21.35 7.44 -6.77
CA ILE A 73 -22.78 7.35 -6.40
C ILE A 73 -23.18 8.54 -5.53
N ALA A 74 -22.36 8.90 -4.53
CA ALA A 74 -22.60 10.05 -3.68
C ALA A 74 -22.63 11.37 -4.47
N ALA A 75 -21.69 11.54 -5.41
CA ALA A 75 -21.66 12.71 -6.29
C ALA A 75 -22.91 12.78 -7.18
N GLY A 76 -23.34 11.65 -7.76
CA GLY A 76 -24.58 11.56 -8.54
C GLY A 76 -25.85 11.81 -7.70
N ALA A 77 -25.81 11.52 -6.40
CA ALA A 77 -26.88 11.82 -5.45
C ALA A 77 -26.82 13.26 -4.89
N GLY A 78 -25.80 14.04 -5.22
CA GLY A 78 -25.61 15.41 -4.74
C GLY A 78 -24.97 15.54 -3.35
N ASP A 79 -24.49 14.44 -2.76
CA ASP A 79 -23.79 14.47 -1.47
C ASP A 79 -22.30 14.77 -1.68
N GLY A 80 -21.96 16.05 -1.78
CA GLY A 80 -20.58 16.53 -1.98
C GLY A 80 -19.62 16.13 -0.86
N ALA A 81 -20.07 16.17 0.39
CA ALA A 81 -19.25 15.86 1.55
C ALA A 81 -18.84 14.37 1.58
N LEU A 82 -19.80 13.48 1.31
CA LEU A 82 -19.52 12.04 1.20
C LEU A 82 -18.68 11.75 -0.04
N ALA A 83 -18.99 12.38 -1.18
CA ALA A 83 -18.21 12.24 -2.41
C ALA A 83 -16.74 12.62 -2.18
N ARG A 84 -16.46 13.77 -1.57
CA ARG A 84 -15.10 14.20 -1.25
C ARG A 84 -14.39 13.25 -0.30
N LYS A 85 -15.07 12.82 0.76
CA LYS A 85 -14.50 11.87 1.73
C LYS A 85 -14.09 10.57 1.05
N LYS A 86 -14.96 10.02 0.19
CA LYS A 86 -14.71 8.78 -0.53
C LYS A 86 -13.66 8.91 -1.63
N THR A 87 -13.60 10.05 -2.28
CA THR A 87 -12.55 10.35 -3.26
C THR A 87 -11.17 10.44 -2.61
N LYS A 88 -11.05 11.14 -1.48
CA LYS A 88 -9.80 11.18 -0.70
C LYS A 88 -9.39 9.80 -0.18
N GLU A 89 -10.36 8.95 0.16
CA GLU A 89 -10.10 7.56 0.54
C GLU A 89 -9.57 6.75 -0.65
N ALA A 90 -10.19 6.88 -1.82
CA ALA A 90 -9.76 6.24 -3.06
C ALA A 90 -8.35 6.68 -3.49
N ALA A 91 -8.05 7.98 -3.47
CA ALA A 91 -6.75 8.56 -3.84
C ALA A 91 -5.58 8.12 -2.93
N LYS A 92 -5.87 7.68 -1.70
CA LYS A 92 -4.85 7.09 -0.79
C LYS A 92 -4.59 5.61 -1.08
N LEU A 93 -5.55 4.93 -1.70
CA LEU A 93 -5.55 3.48 -1.88
C LEU A 93 -5.17 3.07 -3.31
N ILE A 94 -5.54 3.89 -4.29
CA ILE A 94 -5.17 3.81 -5.70
C ILE A 94 -4.23 4.97 -5.98
N ARG A 95 -3.20 4.75 -6.79
CA ARG A 95 -2.38 5.87 -7.26
C ARG A 95 -3.21 6.68 -8.27
N SER A 96 -3.38 7.97 -8.05
CA SER A 96 -4.20 8.85 -8.91
C SER A 96 -3.72 8.90 -10.36
N ASP A 97 -2.43 8.68 -10.60
CA ASP A 97 -1.82 8.59 -11.94
C ASP A 97 -2.25 7.36 -12.75
N GLN A 98 -2.92 6.38 -12.14
CA GLN A 98 -3.46 5.22 -12.83
C GLN A 98 -4.97 5.32 -13.09
N GLU A 99 -5.64 6.32 -12.53
CA GLU A 99 -7.10 6.39 -12.56
C GLU A 99 -7.59 7.83 -12.76
N PRO A 100 -7.70 8.28 -14.02
CA PRO A 100 -8.21 9.60 -14.41
C PRO A 100 -9.52 10.03 -13.73
N LEU A 101 -10.37 9.04 -13.40
CA LEU A 101 -11.66 9.26 -12.75
C LEU A 101 -11.54 9.87 -11.34
N ILE A 102 -10.41 9.67 -10.65
CA ILE A 102 -10.18 10.25 -9.32
C ILE A 102 -10.13 11.78 -9.43
N HIS A 103 -9.38 12.31 -10.41
CA HIS A 103 -9.28 13.75 -10.64
C HIS A 103 -10.64 14.37 -10.97
N LEU A 104 -11.41 13.72 -11.86
CA LEU A 104 -12.77 14.15 -12.17
C LEU A 104 -13.65 14.24 -10.92
N LEU A 105 -13.64 13.17 -10.12
CA LEU A 105 -14.47 13.08 -8.93
C LEU A 105 -14.05 14.10 -7.87
N GLU A 106 -12.76 14.42 -7.74
CA GLU A 106 -12.28 15.48 -6.86
C GLU A 106 -12.77 16.87 -7.29
N ALA A 107 -12.82 17.14 -8.59
CA ALA A 107 -13.36 18.39 -9.13
C ALA A 107 -14.87 18.46 -8.91
N GLN A 108 -15.60 17.39 -9.22
CA GLN A 108 -17.05 17.32 -8.98
C GLN A 108 -17.42 17.44 -7.50
N ALA A 109 -16.64 16.83 -6.60
CA ALA A 109 -16.88 16.96 -5.17
C ALA A 109 -16.67 18.40 -4.68
N SER A 110 -15.66 19.13 -5.20
CA SER A 110 -15.49 20.56 -4.92
C SER A 110 -16.70 21.37 -5.41
N LEU A 111 -17.21 21.11 -6.63
CA LEU A 111 -18.42 21.79 -7.13
C LEU A 111 -19.63 21.55 -6.24
N LEU A 112 -19.84 20.32 -5.78
CA LEU A 112 -20.96 19.97 -4.88
C LEU A 112 -20.81 20.59 -3.48
N GLU A 113 -19.58 20.88 -3.04
CA GLU A 113 -19.30 21.61 -1.81
C GLU A 113 -19.37 23.15 -1.99
N GLY A 114 -19.59 23.65 -3.21
CA GLY A 114 -19.61 25.08 -3.55
C GLY A 114 -18.22 25.72 -3.72
N ASP A 115 -17.17 24.89 -3.75
CA ASP A 115 -15.78 25.29 -3.97
C ASP A 115 -15.49 25.37 -5.49
N HIS A 116 -15.99 26.44 -6.11
CA HIS A 116 -15.86 26.67 -7.56
C HIS A 116 -14.40 26.93 -7.98
N GLU A 117 -13.63 27.64 -7.16
CA GLU A 117 -12.21 27.91 -7.42
C GLU A 117 -11.39 26.62 -7.36
N GLY A 118 -11.56 25.81 -6.30
CA GLY A 118 -10.85 24.53 -6.18
C GLY A 118 -11.29 23.50 -7.23
N ALA A 119 -12.53 23.56 -7.73
CA ALA A 119 -12.94 22.74 -8.87
C ALA A 119 -12.25 23.18 -10.17
N ARG A 120 -12.12 24.49 -10.39
CA ARG A 120 -11.45 25.06 -11.56
C ARG A 120 -9.97 24.64 -11.60
N GLU A 121 -9.24 24.81 -10.51
CA GLU A 121 -7.83 24.40 -10.43
C GLU A 121 -7.65 22.92 -10.80
N LYS A 122 -8.55 22.05 -10.34
CA LYS A 122 -8.50 20.61 -10.66
C LYS A 122 -8.80 20.31 -12.12
N PHE A 123 -9.77 20.99 -12.73
CA PHE A 123 -10.01 20.82 -14.16
C PHE A 123 -8.89 21.40 -15.02
N GLU A 124 -8.25 22.49 -14.59
CA GLU A 124 -7.05 23.03 -15.24
C GLU A 124 -5.89 22.04 -15.16
N ALA A 125 -5.66 21.39 -14.01
CA ALA A 125 -4.66 20.34 -13.86
C ALA A 125 -4.91 19.12 -14.77
N MET A 126 -6.17 18.83 -15.14
CA MET A 126 -6.49 17.77 -16.11
C MET A 126 -6.03 18.10 -17.53
N LEU A 127 -5.73 19.36 -17.85
CA LEU A 127 -5.28 19.77 -19.18
C LEU A 127 -3.84 19.33 -19.48
N ASP A 128 -3.05 19.11 -18.42
CA ASP A 128 -1.66 18.66 -18.50
C ASP A 128 -1.55 17.21 -18.99
N ASP A 129 -2.57 16.38 -18.73
CA ASP A 129 -2.63 14.99 -19.19
C ASP A 129 -3.45 14.88 -20.50
N PRO A 130 -2.87 14.39 -21.61
CA PRO A 130 -3.59 14.18 -22.87
C PRO A 130 -4.86 13.33 -22.74
N GLU A 131 -4.90 12.34 -21.84
CA GLU A 131 -6.06 11.47 -21.65
C GLU A 131 -7.21 12.17 -20.92
N MET A 132 -6.89 13.16 -20.06
CA MET A 132 -7.86 13.89 -19.23
C MET A 132 -8.26 15.25 -19.81
N ARG A 133 -7.49 15.77 -20.77
CA ARG A 133 -7.67 17.11 -21.34
C ARG A 133 -9.10 17.38 -21.80
N LEU A 134 -9.72 16.42 -22.50
CA LEU A 134 -11.10 16.56 -22.98
C LEU A 134 -12.10 16.69 -21.82
N LEU A 135 -11.87 15.95 -20.74
CA LEU A 135 -12.68 15.97 -19.53
C LEU A 135 -12.52 17.30 -18.79
N GLY A 136 -11.28 17.79 -18.66
CA GLY A 136 -10.94 19.08 -18.07
C GLY A 136 -11.59 20.24 -18.81
N LEU A 137 -11.46 20.30 -20.15
CA LEU A 137 -12.09 21.33 -20.99
C LEU A 137 -13.61 21.31 -20.85
N ARG A 138 -14.24 20.13 -20.87
CA ARG A 138 -15.68 20.00 -20.71
C ARG A 138 -16.15 20.50 -19.34
N GLY A 139 -15.39 20.18 -18.28
CA GLY A 139 -15.66 20.65 -16.92
C GLY A 139 -15.58 22.17 -16.82
N LEU A 140 -14.49 22.76 -17.32
CA LEU A 140 -14.27 24.20 -17.33
C LEU A 140 -15.32 24.95 -18.15
N TYR A 141 -15.70 24.41 -19.31
CA TYR A 141 -16.76 24.96 -20.14
C TYR A 141 -18.10 25.00 -19.41
N LEU A 142 -18.53 23.86 -18.83
CA LEU A 142 -19.82 23.76 -18.14
C LEU A 142 -19.87 24.66 -16.90
N GLU A 143 -18.74 24.79 -16.21
CA GLU A 143 -18.64 25.64 -15.03
C GLU A 143 -18.67 27.13 -15.40
N ALA A 144 -17.95 27.53 -16.44
CA ALA A 144 -18.02 28.90 -16.98
C ALA A 144 -19.43 29.25 -17.48
N GLU A 145 -20.12 28.29 -18.11
CA GLU A 145 -21.51 28.47 -18.54
C GLU A 145 -22.46 28.67 -17.35
N ARG A 146 -22.31 27.89 -16.27
CA ARG A 146 -23.08 28.05 -15.02
C ARG A 146 -22.85 29.41 -14.35
N LEU A 147 -21.61 29.87 -14.34
CA LEU A 147 -21.24 31.17 -13.77
C LEU A 147 -21.62 32.35 -14.66
N GLY A 148 -22.11 32.09 -15.89
CA GLY A 148 -22.49 33.13 -16.85
C GLY A 148 -21.31 33.83 -17.52
N ASP A 149 -20.08 33.32 -17.35
CA ASP A 149 -18.88 33.85 -17.97
C ASP A 149 -18.75 33.38 -19.43
N ARG A 150 -19.40 34.13 -20.33
CA ARG A 150 -19.39 33.82 -21.76
C ARG A 150 -18.00 33.93 -22.40
N ASN A 151 -17.09 34.71 -21.81
CA ASN A 151 -15.73 34.85 -22.35
C ASN A 151 -14.91 33.60 -22.02
N ALA A 152 -14.96 33.14 -20.76
CA ALA A 152 -14.32 31.90 -20.36
C ALA A 152 -14.94 30.68 -21.06
N ALA A 153 -16.27 30.60 -21.19
CA ALA A 153 -16.92 29.50 -21.87
C ALA A 153 -16.48 29.36 -23.34
N ARG A 154 -16.32 30.48 -24.07
CA ARG A 154 -15.79 30.45 -25.44
C ARG A 154 -14.33 30.01 -25.50
N HIS A 155 -13.53 30.35 -24.49
CA HIS A 155 -12.14 29.95 -24.42
C HIS A 155 -11.98 28.43 -24.30
N TYR A 156 -12.87 27.76 -23.55
CA TYR A 156 -12.82 26.30 -23.34
C TYR A 156 -13.62 25.48 -24.35
N ALA A 157 -14.34 26.10 -25.28
CA ALA A 157 -15.18 25.43 -26.30
C ALA A 157 -14.44 25.04 -27.60
N GLY A 158 -13.16 25.38 -27.71
CA GLY A 158 -12.32 25.23 -28.91
C GLY A 158 -11.56 23.91 -28.99
#